data_AF-A0AA85JCF7-F1
#
_entry.id   AF-A0AA85JCF7-F1
#
_cell.length_a   1.000
_cell.length_b   1.000
_cell.length_c   1.000
_cell.angle_alpha   90.00
_cell.angle_beta   90.00
_cell.angle_gamma   90.00
#
_symmetry.space_group_name_H-M   'P 1'
#
loop_
_entity.id
_entity.type
_entity.pdbx_description
1 polymer ?
#
loop_
_entity_poly.entity_id
_entity_poly.type
_entity_poly.pdbx_seq_one_letter_code
_entity_poly.pdbx_strand_id
1 'polypeptide(L)'
;MEARESRAWSKNWSFLTLTPEEILKNEMHDLVDSQRKPIEIPEHLKITEAVPISDYIKIEPSPTPIPLTTSKMIGWRSGLPQYQLDKYNVTRRPQGSLLKRFNWPLEAL
;
A
#
# COMPACT_ATOMS: atom_id res chain seq x y z
N MET A 1 45.17 16.25 21.81
CA MET A 1 44.04 16.35 22.76
C MET A 1 42.87 15.50 22.26
N GLU A 2 42.47 15.67 21.00
CA GLU A 2 41.36 14.96 20.33
C GLU A 2 41.43 13.42 20.37
N ALA A 3 42.61 12.82 20.16
CA ALA A 3 42.76 11.35 20.17
C ALA A 3 42.47 10.72 21.55
N ARG A 4 42.62 11.47 22.64
CA ARG A 4 42.26 11.01 24.00
C ARG A 4 40.75 11.10 24.20
N GLU A 5 40.13 12.17 23.72
CA GLU A 5 38.67 12.37 23.79
C GLU A 5 37.92 11.35 22.93
N SER A 6 38.43 11.01 21.75
CA SER A 6 37.86 9.94 20.90
C SER A 6 37.83 8.58 21.61
N ARG A 7 38.86 8.25 22.38
CA ARG A 7 38.91 7.01 23.18
C ARG A 7 38.03 7.09 24.42
N ALA A 8 37.97 8.25 25.07
CA ALA A 8 37.09 8.48 26.21
C ALA A 8 35.60 8.40 25.80
N TRP A 9 35.27 8.82 24.58
CA TRP A 9 33.92 8.76 24.03
C TRP A 9 33.40 7.32 23.96
N SER A 10 34.16 6.40 23.36
CA SER A 10 33.74 4.99 23.28
C SER A 10 33.54 4.35 24.66
N LYS A 11 34.32 4.76 25.66
CA LYS A 11 34.18 4.29 27.04
C LYS A 11 32.95 4.87 27.74
N ASN A 12 32.66 6.15 27.53
CA ASN A 12 31.55 6.86 28.18
C ASN A 12 30.18 6.55 27.53
N TRP A 13 30.17 6.20 26.25
CA TRP A 13 28.96 5.97 25.45
C TRP A 13 28.77 4.51 25.02
N SER A 14 29.50 3.58 25.65
CA SER A 14 29.40 2.14 25.37
C SER A 14 27.99 1.57 25.57
N PHE A 15 27.13 2.24 26.35
CA PHE A 15 25.74 1.84 26.54
C PHE A 15 24.88 2.00 25.27
N LEU A 16 25.27 2.85 24.31
CA LEU A 16 24.54 3.03 23.05
C LEU A 16 24.63 1.81 22.12
N THR A 17 25.63 0.96 22.33
CA THR A 17 25.81 -0.28 21.55
C THR A 17 25.14 -1.49 22.18
N LEU A 18 24.66 -1.37 23.42
CA LEU A 18 24.06 -2.46 24.16
C LEU A 18 22.55 -2.52 23.90
N THR A 19 21.99 -3.72 24.04
CA THR A 19 20.54 -3.89 24.00
C THR A 19 19.90 -3.38 25.29
N PRO A 20 18.63 -2.95 25.27
CA PRO A 20 17.93 -2.48 26.47
C PRO A 20 17.95 -3.50 27.63
N GLU A 21 17.89 -4.80 27.31
CA GLU A 21 17.96 -5.89 28.30
C GLU A 21 19.32 -5.96 29.00
N GLU A 22 20.42 -5.77 28.27
CA GLU A 22 21.77 -5.77 28.83
C GLU A 22 22.04 -4.57 29.73
N ILE A 23 21.51 -3.40 29.35
CA ILE A 23 21.63 -2.16 30.14
C ILE A 23 20.89 -2.31 31.47
N LEU A 24 19.68 -2.86 31.42
CA LEU A 24 18.80 -2.94 32.60
C LEU A 24 19.06 -4.16 33.47
N LYS A 25 19.92 -5.11 33.06
CA LYS A 25 20.10 -6.42 33.72
C LYS A 25 20.28 -6.37 35.25
N ASN A 26 20.96 -5.34 35.78
CA ASN A 26 21.19 -5.20 37.22
C ASN A 26 20.02 -4.56 37.97
N GLU A 27 19.20 -3.75 37.29
CA GLU A 27 18.09 -2.99 37.87
C GLU A 27 16.72 -3.60 37.51
N MET A 28 16.68 -4.58 36.60
CA MET A 28 15.45 -5.25 36.16
C MET A 28 14.64 -5.82 37.33
N HIS A 29 15.31 -6.33 38.37
CA HIS A 29 14.63 -6.92 39.52
C HIS A 29 13.89 -5.88 40.38
N ASP A 30 14.38 -4.64 40.39
CA ASP A 30 13.78 -3.53 41.13
C ASP A 30 12.71 -2.81 40.29
N LEU A 31 12.89 -2.78 38.97
CA LEU A 31 11.98 -2.13 38.02
C LEU A 31 10.75 -2.98 37.69
N VAL A 32 10.89 -4.31 37.76
CA VAL A 32 9.81 -5.26 37.46
C VAL A 32 9.21 -5.79 38.75
N ASP A 33 8.06 -5.24 39.13
CA ASP A 33 7.27 -5.77 40.24
C ASP A 33 6.79 -7.20 39.90
N SER A 34 7.40 -8.19 40.56
CA SER A 34 7.11 -9.61 40.38
C SER A 34 5.69 -10.00 40.83
N GLN A 35 5.03 -9.15 41.63
CA GLN A 35 3.65 -9.38 42.09
C GLN A 35 2.61 -8.75 41.16
N ARG A 36 3.05 -7.93 40.19
CA ARG A 36 2.14 -7.28 39.24
C ARG A 36 1.58 -8.31 38.28
N LYS A 37 0.26 -8.52 38.35
CA LYS A 37 -0.44 -9.40 37.41
C LYS A 37 -0.36 -8.82 35.99
N PRO A 38 -0.12 -9.67 34.98
CA PRO A 38 -0.20 -9.25 33.59
C PRO A 38 -1.61 -8.69 33.31
N ILE A 39 -1.66 -7.60 32.57
CA ILE A 39 -2.92 -6.96 32.20
C ILE A 39 -3.62 -7.90 31.21
N GLU A 40 -4.82 -8.36 31.57
CA GLU A 40 -5.66 -9.11 30.65
C GLU A 40 -6.15 -8.18 29.55
N ILE A 41 -5.66 -8.38 28.34
CA ILE A 41 -6.05 -7.58 27.18
C ILE A 41 -7.42 -8.08 26.71
N PRO A 42 -8.45 -7.21 26.65
CA PRO A 42 -9.76 -7.56 26.09
C PRO A 42 -9.63 -8.09 24.66
N GLU A 43 -10.50 -9.03 24.27
CA GLU A 43 -10.42 -9.72 22.98
C GLU A 43 -10.40 -8.77 21.77
N HIS A 44 -11.18 -7.69 21.82
CA HIS A 44 -11.23 -6.68 20.75
C HIS A 44 -9.98 -5.80 20.65
N LEU A 45 -9.10 -5.81 21.66
CA LEU A 45 -7.81 -5.13 21.65
C LEU A 45 -6.65 -6.10 21.36
N LYS A 46 -6.93 -7.41 21.28
CA LYS A 46 -5.92 -8.39 20.87
C LYS A 46 -5.68 -8.20 19.38
N ILE A 47 -4.42 -7.93 19.04
CA ILE A 47 -3.99 -7.89 17.65
C ILE A 47 -4.08 -9.33 17.13
N THR A 48 -4.97 -9.56 16.17
CA THR A 48 -4.97 -10.82 15.43
C THR A 48 -3.70 -10.89 14.60
N GLU A 49 -3.04 -12.04 14.61
CA GLU A 49 -1.93 -12.30 13.71
C GLU A 49 -2.39 -12.10 12.26
N ALA A 50 -1.55 -11.45 11.46
CA ALA A 50 -1.86 -11.24 10.06
C ALA A 50 -1.89 -12.60 9.37
N VAL A 51 -3.07 -13.00 8.89
CA VAL A 51 -3.20 -14.17 8.02
C VAL A 51 -2.31 -13.91 6.80
N PRO A 52 -1.41 -14.83 6.41
CA PRO A 52 -0.56 -14.62 5.26
C PRO A 52 -1.42 -14.43 4.01
N ILE A 53 -0.97 -13.54 3.12
CA ILE A 53 -1.68 -13.15 1.90
C ILE A 53 -2.09 -14.36 1.04
N SER A 54 -1.27 -15.42 1.10
CA SER A 54 -1.51 -16.68 0.39
C SER A 54 -2.83 -17.36 0.75
N ASP A 55 -3.36 -17.17 1.96
CA ASP A 55 -4.53 -17.90 2.42
C ASP A 55 -5.83 -17.31 1.87
N TYR A 56 -5.83 -16.02 1.52
CA TYR A 56 -7.02 -15.31 1.05
C TYR A 56 -6.93 -14.81 -0.40
N ILE A 57 -5.73 -14.62 -0.96
CA ILE A 57 -5.58 -14.32 -2.39
C ILE A 57 -5.47 -15.62 -3.18
N LYS A 58 -6.60 -16.05 -3.74
CA LYS A 58 -6.63 -17.16 -4.70
C LYS A 58 -6.38 -16.61 -6.10
N ILE A 59 -5.22 -16.94 -6.68
CA ILE A 59 -4.89 -16.58 -8.07
C ILE A 59 -5.55 -17.62 -8.98
N GLU A 60 -6.69 -17.27 -9.55
CA GLU A 60 -7.30 -18.10 -10.59
C GLU A 60 -6.57 -17.90 -11.94
N PRO A 61 -6.52 -18.94 -12.79
CA PRO A 61 -5.94 -18.80 -14.12
C PRO A 61 -6.75 -17.80 -14.97
N SER A 62 -6.08 -17.16 -15.93
CA SER A 62 -6.76 -16.28 -16.90
C SER A 62 -7.89 -17.03 -17.59
N PRO A 63 -9.06 -16.41 -17.81
CA PRO A 63 -10.15 -17.03 -18.56
C PRO A 63 -9.66 -17.37 -19.97
N THR A 64 -9.86 -18.63 -20.36
CA THR A 64 -9.62 -19.14 -21.71
C THR A 64 -10.96 -19.19 -22.46
N PRO A 65 -11.02 -18.80 -23.74
CA PRO A 65 -9.92 -18.47 -24.64
C PRO A 65 -9.37 -17.05 -24.46
N ILE A 66 -8.04 -16.94 -24.60
CA ILE A 66 -7.36 -15.65 -24.67
C ILE A 66 -7.87 -14.94 -25.94
N PRO A 67 -8.32 -13.67 -25.87
CA PRO A 67 -8.86 -12.98 -27.03
C PRO A 67 -7.82 -12.91 -28.15
N LEU A 68 -8.22 -13.32 -29.35
CA LEU A 68 -7.41 -13.25 -30.58
C LEU A 68 -7.07 -11.79 -30.90
N THR A 69 -5.81 -11.39 -30.69
CA THR A 69 -5.35 -10.04 -31.02
C THR A 69 -4.65 -10.04 -32.38
N THR A 70 -5.11 -9.21 -33.31
CA THR A 70 -4.37 -8.94 -34.56
C THR A 70 -3.36 -7.80 -34.43
N SER A 71 -3.34 -7.06 -33.31
CA SER A 71 -2.41 -5.92 -33.09
C SER A 71 -2.13 -5.55 -31.61
N LYS A 72 -2.21 -6.48 -30.64
CA LYS A 72 -2.06 -6.19 -29.18
C LYS A 72 -3.04 -5.13 -28.62
N MET A 73 -4.10 -4.79 -29.35
CA MET A 73 -5.07 -3.77 -28.96
C MET A 73 -6.31 -4.42 -28.36
N ILE A 74 -6.59 -4.12 -27.08
CA ILE A 74 -7.81 -4.56 -26.38
C ILE A 74 -8.85 -3.43 -26.44
N GLY A 75 -10.11 -3.78 -26.66
CA GLY A 75 -11.24 -2.86 -26.55
C GLY A 75 -11.47 -1.94 -27.76
N TRP A 76 -11.69 -0.66 -27.52
CA TRP A 76 -12.00 0.42 -28.48
C TRP A 76 -11.11 0.50 -29.74
N ARG A 77 -9.91 -0.11 -29.68
CA ARG A 77 -8.91 -0.14 -30.75
C ARG A 77 -8.88 -1.48 -31.50
N SER A 78 -9.63 -2.48 -31.06
CA SER A 78 -9.75 -3.77 -31.74
C SER A 78 -10.66 -3.63 -32.97
N GLY A 79 -10.21 -4.12 -34.12
CA GLY A 79 -11.00 -4.16 -35.35
C GLY A 79 -12.03 -5.30 -35.39
N LEU A 80 -12.03 -6.21 -34.41
CA LEU A 80 -12.96 -7.34 -34.35
C LEU A 80 -14.23 -6.94 -33.58
N PRO A 81 -15.44 -7.15 -34.15
CA PRO A 81 -16.71 -6.75 -33.53
C PRO A 81 -16.92 -7.33 -32.13
N GLN A 82 -16.50 -8.56 -31.91
CA GLN A 82 -16.60 -9.28 -30.63
C GLN A 82 -15.77 -8.69 -29.48
N TYR A 83 -14.83 -7.77 -29.78
CA TYR A 83 -13.97 -7.12 -28.79
C TYR A 83 -14.21 -5.60 -28.70
N GLN A 84 -15.25 -5.08 -29.37
CA GLN A 84 -15.68 -3.70 -29.19
C GLN A 84 -16.34 -3.54 -27.81
N LEU A 85 -15.71 -2.75 -26.94
CA LEU A 85 -16.25 -2.44 -25.61
C LEU A 85 -17.39 -1.42 -25.64
N ASP A 86 -17.63 -0.80 -26.79
CA ASP A 86 -18.71 0.16 -26.93
C ASP A 86 -20.05 -0.58 -27.02
N LYS A 87 -20.74 -0.66 -25.88
CA LYS A 87 -22.09 -1.25 -25.81
C LYS A 87 -23.11 -0.48 -26.65
N TYR A 88 -22.78 0.76 -27.01
CA TYR A 88 -23.65 1.66 -27.71
C TYR A 88 -23.01 2.07 -29.04
N ASN A 89 -23.07 1.17 -30.03
CA ASN A 89 -22.92 1.50 -31.46
C ASN A 89 -24.01 2.48 -31.97
N VAL A 90 -24.56 3.31 -31.08
CA VAL A 90 -25.49 4.36 -31.45
C VAL A 90 -24.65 5.43 -32.12
N THR A 91 -24.72 5.47 -33.45
CA THR A 91 -24.33 6.62 -34.26
C THR A 91 -24.94 7.88 -33.65
N ARG A 92 -24.19 8.55 -32.77
CA ARG A 92 -24.64 9.81 -32.17
C ARG A 92 -24.51 10.85 -33.27
N ARG A 93 -25.65 11.42 -33.66
CA ARG A 93 -25.68 12.59 -34.54
C ARG A 93 -24.80 13.68 -33.89
N PRO A 94 -24.01 14.44 -34.68
CA PRO A 94 -23.17 15.50 -34.14
C PRO A 94 -24.04 16.41 -33.27
N GLN A 95 -23.67 16.55 -32.00
CA GLN A 95 -24.50 17.18 -30.97
C GLN A 95 -24.56 18.72 -31.07
N GLY A 96 -24.05 19.28 -32.17
CA GLY A 96 -23.84 20.72 -32.36
C GLY A 96 -22.58 21.23 -31.67
N SER A 97 -22.32 22.54 -31.76
CA SER A 97 -21.23 23.19 -31.03
C SER A 97 -21.54 23.26 -29.53
N LEU A 98 -20.53 23.02 -28.69
CA LEU A 98 -20.66 23.13 -27.22
C LEU A 98 -21.11 24.53 -26.81
N LEU A 99 -20.62 25.56 -27.50
CA LEU A 99 -21.00 26.96 -27.25
C LEU A 99 -22.51 27.17 -27.37
N LYS A 100 -23.14 26.60 -28.41
CA LYS A 100 -24.60 26.70 -28.60
C LYS A 100 -25.38 25.95 -27.53
N ARG A 101 -24.81 24.91 -26.93
CA ARG A 101 -25.46 24.16 -25.84
C ARG A 101 -25.42 24.89 -24.51
N PHE A 102 -24.31 25.56 -24.23
CA PHE A 102 -24.11 26.28 -22.99
C PHE A 102 -24.48 27.77 -23.09
N ASN A 103 -24.99 28.23 -24.24
CA ASN A 103 -25.20 29.65 -24.55
C ASN A 103 -23.96 30.50 -24.25
N TRP A 104 -22.78 29.97 -24.54
CA TRP A 104 -21.54 30.70 -24.33
C TRP A 104 -21.28 31.69 -25.47
N PRO A 105 -20.69 32.86 -25.16
CA PRO A 105 -20.29 33.80 -26.19
C PRO A 105 -19.23 33.17 -27.09
N LEU A 106 -19.25 33.54 -28.38
CA LEU A 106 -18.23 33.10 -29.35
C LEU A 106 -16.83 33.59 -28.99
N GLU A 107 -16.74 34.62 -28.15
CA GLU A 107 -15.51 35.20 -27.59
C GLU A 107 -14.76 34.26 -26.63
N ALA A 108 -15.38 33.14 -26.23
CA ALA A 108 -14.75 32.12 -25.39
C ALA A 108 -13.88 31.10 -26.16
N LEU A 109 -13.72 31.30 -27.49
CA LEU A 109 -12.84 30.51 -28.37
C LEU A 109 -11.47 31.16 -28.53
#